data_AF-A0A928FD26-F1
#
_entry.id   AF-A0A928FD26-F1
#
_cell.length_a   1.000
_cell.length_b   1.000
_cell.length_c   1.000
_cell.angle_alpha   90.00
_cell.angle_beta   90.00
_cell.angle_gamma   90.00
#
_symmetry.space_group_name_H-M   'P 1'
#
loop_
_entity.id
_entity.type
_entity.pdbx_description
1 polymer ?
#
loop_
_entity_poly.entity_id
_entity_poly.type
_entity_poly.pdbx_seq_one_letter_code
_entity_poly.pdbx_strand_id
1 'polypeptide(L)'
;MKKLICLVLVLCAALCAMPIVASSLEITVFTPGDVNVDRVVDEKDAELLLDYLGGVQSPEAKKPDVNRDGVVNNVDAVLLLQYLAGYDVTLYEDPDDGWTDNY
;
A
#
# COMPACT_ATOMS: atom_id res chain seq x y z
N MET A 1 -49.47 -29.64 10.47
CA MET A 1 -48.10 -29.86 9.94
C MET A 1 -47.75 -28.97 8.74
N LYS A 2 -48.68 -28.66 7.82
CA LYS A 2 -48.42 -27.81 6.62
C LYS A 2 -48.01 -26.35 6.93
N LYS A 3 -48.58 -25.73 7.98
CA LYS A 3 -48.26 -24.35 8.39
C LYS A 3 -46.86 -24.20 9.02
N LEU A 4 -46.34 -25.27 9.62
CA LEU A 4 -45.00 -25.30 10.22
C LEU A 4 -43.92 -25.33 9.13
N ILE A 5 -44.19 -26.02 8.01
CA ILE A 5 -43.28 -26.12 6.87
C ILE A 5 -43.12 -24.75 6.18
N CYS A 6 -44.22 -24.00 5.98
CA CYS A 6 -44.14 -22.63 5.44
C CYS A 6 -43.34 -21.69 6.35
N LEU A 7 -43.49 -21.79 7.68
CA LEU A 7 -42.77 -20.92 8.61
C LEU A 7 -41.25 -21.15 8.54
N VAL A 8 -40.81 -22.41 8.47
CA VAL A 8 -39.40 -22.78 8.35
C VAL A 8 -38.81 -22.32 7.01
N LEU A 9 -39.57 -22.44 5.91
CA LEU A 9 -39.12 -21.99 4.58
C LEU A 9 -38.99 -20.47 4.49
N VAL A 10 -39.89 -19.71 5.11
CA VAL A 10 -39.81 -18.25 5.16
C VAL A 10 -38.63 -17.78 6.02
N LEU A 11 -38.32 -18.50 7.11
CA LEU A 11 -37.16 -18.18 7.94
C LEU A 11 -35.83 -18.47 7.23
N CYS A 12 -35.74 -19.58 6.49
CA CYS A 12 -34.58 -19.91 5.66
C CYS A 12 -34.32 -18.83 4.60
N ALA A 13 -35.35 -18.36 3.90
CA ALA A 13 -35.20 -17.33 2.87
C ALA A 13 -34.70 -15.98 3.43
N ALA A 14 -35.06 -15.65 4.67
CA ALA A 14 -34.64 -14.40 5.31
C ALA A 14 -33.15 -14.40 5.72
N LEU A 15 -32.55 -15.54 6.06
CA LEU A 15 -31.11 -15.63 6.32
C LEU A 15 -30.28 -15.50 5.04
N CYS A 16 -30.81 -15.93 3.89
CA CYS A 16 -30.11 -15.87 2.60
C CYS A 16 -29.97 -14.44 2.04
N ALA A 17 -30.71 -13.48 2.57
CA ALA A 17 -30.78 -12.10 2.07
C ALA A 17 -29.80 -11.15 2.76
N MET A 18 -28.93 -11.63 3.66
CA MET A 18 -27.89 -10.78 4.23
C MET A 18 -26.85 -10.48 3.15
N PRO A 19 -26.58 -9.21 2.81
CA PRO A 19 -25.46 -8.89 1.93
C PRO A 19 -24.19 -9.33 2.64
N ILE A 20 -23.45 -10.26 2.02
CA ILE A 20 -22.07 -10.50 2.40
C ILE A 20 -21.36 -9.18 2.14
N VAL A 21 -21.07 -8.42 3.19
CA VAL A 21 -20.21 -7.26 3.09
C VAL A 21 -18.82 -7.81 2.77
N ALA A 22 -18.53 -7.92 1.48
CA ALA A 22 -17.19 -8.20 0.99
C ALA A 22 -16.34 -7.00 1.37
N SER A 23 -15.71 -7.07 2.54
CA SER A 23 -14.65 -6.15 2.90
C SER A 23 -13.50 -6.43 1.94
N SER A 24 -13.26 -5.48 1.03
CA SER A 24 -12.07 -5.46 0.19
C SER A 24 -10.87 -5.30 1.12
N LEU A 25 -10.11 -6.38 1.34
CA LEU A 25 -8.80 -6.28 1.97
C LEU A 25 -7.87 -5.63 0.94
N GLU A 26 -7.60 -4.34 1.11
CA GLU A 26 -6.55 -3.67 0.35
C GLU A 26 -5.19 -4.09 0.90
N ILE A 27 -4.60 -5.12 0.30
CA ILE A 27 -3.18 -5.41 0.49
C ILE A 27 -2.43 -4.23 -0.12
N THR A 28 -1.91 -3.35 0.74
CA THR A 28 -1.04 -2.26 0.32
C THR A 28 0.31 -2.84 -0.04
N VAL A 29 0.46 -3.21 -1.32
CA VAL A 29 1.78 -3.54 -1.89
C VAL A 29 2.67 -2.33 -1.64
N PHE A 30 3.82 -2.57 -1.00
CA PHE A 30 4.82 -1.55 -0.88
C PHE A 30 5.54 -1.40 -2.22
N THR A 31 5.48 -0.21 -2.78
CA THR A 31 6.27 0.17 -3.95
C THR A 31 7.32 1.17 -3.46
N PRO A 32 8.61 0.80 -3.39
CA PRO A 32 9.66 1.75 -3.08
C PRO A 32 9.61 2.95 -4.03
N GLY A 33 9.72 4.16 -3.50
CA GLY A 33 9.64 5.40 -4.29
C GLY A 33 8.23 5.93 -4.57
N ASP A 34 7.16 5.17 -4.31
CA ASP A 34 5.77 5.63 -4.40
C ASP A 34 5.40 6.39 -3.12
N VAL A 35 5.69 7.68 -3.12
CA VAL A 35 5.57 8.57 -1.97
C VAL A 35 4.10 8.91 -1.71
N ASN A 36 3.28 9.03 -2.77
CA ASN A 36 1.88 9.43 -2.67
C ASN A 36 0.89 8.24 -2.58
N VAL A 37 1.38 7.01 -2.79
CA VAL A 37 0.65 5.74 -2.77
C VAL A 37 -0.41 5.67 -3.86
N ASP A 38 -0.10 6.18 -5.05
CA ASP A 38 -0.96 6.12 -6.24
C ASP A 38 -0.62 4.93 -7.17
N ARG A 39 0.41 4.13 -6.79
CA ARG A 39 0.93 2.95 -7.50
C ARG A 39 1.76 3.28 -8.74
N VAL A 40 2.12 4.54 -8.93
CA VAL A 40 3.07 5.01 -9.94
C VAL A 40 4.30 5.54 -9.20
N VAL A 41 5.48 5.39 -9.80
CA VAL A 41 6.70 6.03 -9.31
C VAL A 41 7.12 7.02 -10.38
N ASP A 42 6.87 8.31 -10.15
CA ASP A 42 7.12 9.36 -11.12
C ASP A 42 7.62 10.69 -10.49
N GLU A 43 7.64 11.75 -11.31
CA GLU A 43 8.10 13.07 -10.89
C GLU A 43 7.28 13.65 -9.72
N LYS A 44 6.01 13.25 -9.58
CA LYS A 44 5.14 13.73 -8.50
C LYS A 44 5.62 13.25 -7.14
N ASP A 45 6.15 12.03 -7.06
CA ASP A 45 6.73 11.50 -5.82
C ASP A 45 7.95 12.30 -5.40
N ALA A 46 8.80 12.65 -6.37
CA ALA A 46 9.99 13.47 -6.12
C ALA A 46 9.63 14.90 -5.69
N GLU A 47 8.64 15.52 -6.33
CA GLU A 47 8.11 16.83 -5.93
C GLU A 47 7.62 16.80 -4.47
N LEU A 48 6.76 15.84 -4.13
CA LEU A 48 6.17 15.70 -2.81
C LEU A 48 7.23 15.42 -1.72
N LEU A 49 8.24 14.61 -2.05
CA LEU A 49 9.36 14.34 -1.14
C LEU A 49 10.22 15.58 -0.89
N LEU A 50 10.52 16.35 -1.93
CA LEU A 50 11.29 17.60 -1.80
C LEU A 50 10.52 18.65 -0.99
N ASP A 51 9.21 18.78 -1.23
CA ASP A 51 8.35 19.65 -0.43
C ASP A 51 8.33 19.23 1.04
N TYR A 52 8.21 17.92 1.30
CA TYR A 52 8.27 17.37 2.66
C TYR A 52 9.57 17.73 3.37
N LEU A 53 10.72 17.55 2.69
CA LEU A 53 12.04 17.93 3.21
C LEU A 53 12.21 19.45 3.38
N GLY A 54 11.54 20.24 2.54
CA GLY A 54 11.50 21.70 2.62
C GLY A 54 10.57 22.26 3.70
N GLY A 55 9.83 21.39 4.41
CA GLY A 55 8.84 21.81 5.40
C GLY A 55 7.57 22.41 4.79
N VAL A 56 7.33 22.18 3.50
CA VAL A 56 6.08 22.51 2.82
C VAL A 56 5.04 21.46 3.19
N GLN A 57 3.82 21.89 3.45
CA GLN A 57 2.74 20.98 3.84
C GLN A 57 2.28 20.16 2.63
N SER A 58 2.70 18.90 2.59
CA SER A 58 2.35 17.94 1.52
C SER A 58 1.59 16.75 2.09
N PRO A 59 0.27 16.86 2.33
CA PRO A 59 -0.53 15.78 2.92
C PRO A 59 -0.63 14.54 2.03
N GLU A 60 -0.28 14.68 0.76
CA GLU A 60 -0.19 13.59 -0.21
C GLU A 60 1.07 12.73 0.00
N ALA A 61 2.13 13.26 0.61
CA ALA A 61 3.38 12.54 0.90
C ALA A 61 3.19 11.57 2.07
N LYS A 62 2.73 10.35 1.77
CA LYS A 62 2.40 9.32 2.77
C LYS A 62 3.58 8.42 3.12
N LYS A 63 4.50 8.17 2.17
CA LYS A 63 5.66 7.28 2.34
C LYS A 63 6.96 7.93 1.84
N PRO A 64 7.42 9.02 2.47
CA PRO A 64 8.61 9.75 2.02
C PRO A 64 9.94 9.05 2.34
N ASP A 65 9.94 8.03 3.20
CA ASP A 65 11.09 7.16 3.47
C ASP A 65 11.19 6.10 2.36
N VAL A 66 11.89 6.43 1.28
CA VAL A 66 11.92 5.61 0.06
C VAL A 66 12.87 4.42 0.22
N ASN A 67 13.88 4.55 1.08
CA ASN A 67 14.87 3.51 1.34
C ASN A 67 14.60 2.65 2.58
N ARG A 68 13.60 3.02 3.38
CA ARG A 68 13.20 2.35 4.62
C ARG A 68 14.33 2.21 5.63
N ASP A 69 15.26 3.15 5.66
CA ASP A 69 16.27 3.20 6.71
C ASP A 69 15.71 3.77 8.04
N GLY A 70 14.45 4.22 8.02
CA GLY A 70 13.73 4.78 9.16
C GLY A 70 13.94 6.29 9.34
N VAL A 71 14.65 6.95 8.42
CA VAL A 71 15.00 8.37 8.49
C VAL A 71 14.72 9.06 7.17
N VAL A 72 13.63 9.84 7.11
CA VAL A 72 13.35 10.69 5.94
C VAL A 72 14.37 11.83 5.85
N ASN A 73 15.22 11.80 4.85
CA ASN A 73 16.28 12.79 4.63
C ASN A 73 16.63 12.97 3.14
N ASN A 74 17.72 13.68 2.85
CA ASN A 74 18.15 13.97 1.48
C ASN A 74 18.63 12.73 0.70
N VAL A 75 18.98 11.64 1.38
CA VAL A 75 19.30 10.35 0.76
C VAL A 75 18.09 9.82 0.00
N ASP A 76 16.89 9.91 0.58
CA ASP A 76 15.65 9.50 -0.08
C ASP A 76 15.44 10.23 -1.41
N ALA A 77 15.57 11.57 -1.36
CA ALA A 77 15.38 12.41 -2.53
C ALA A 77 16.40 12.09 -3.63
N VAL A 78 17.67 11.90 -3.26
CA VAL A 78 18.73 11.56 -4.23
C VAL A 78 18.48 10.20 -4.87
N LEU A 79 18.11 9.19 -4.08
CA LEU A 79 17.84 7.84 -4.58
C LEU A 79 16.63 7.84 -5.54
N LEU A 80 15.54 8.50 -5.17
CA LEU A 80 14.35 8.59 -6.02
C LEU A 80 14.66 9.32 -7.34
N LEU A 81 15.40 10.43 -7.31
CA LEU A 81 15.79 11.15 -8.52
C LEU A 81 16.74 10.33 -9.41
N GLN A 82 17.66 9.57 -8.84
CA GLN A 82 18.54 8.66 -9.59
C GLN A 82 17.72 7.55 -10.26
N TYR A 83 16.78 6.96 -9.53
CA TYR A 83 15.87 5.95 -10.06
C TYR A 83 15.05 6.50 -11.25
N LEU A 84 14.44 7.67 -11.10
CA LEU A 84 13.67 8.33 -12.18
C LEU A 84 14.54 8.72 -13.39
N ALA A 85 15.81 9.01 -13.16
CA ALA A 85 16.78 9.28 -14.23
C ALA A 85 17.33 8.01 -14.90
N GLY A 86 16.91 6.81 -14.47
CA GLY A 86 17.30 5.54 -15.05
C GLY A 86 18.68 5.03 -14.62
N TYR A 87 19.22 5.52 -13.49
CA TYR A 87 20.41 4.95 -12.89
C TYR A 87 20.08 3.59 -12.26
N ASP A 88 21.06 2.69 -12.25
CA ASP A 88 20.98 1.41 -11.56
C ASP A 88 21.17 1.63 -10.06
N VAL A 89 20.07 1.89 -9.36
CA VAL A 89 20.01 2.14 -7.91
C VAL A 89 18.89 1.34 -7.29
N THR A 90 19.14 0.86 -6.07
CA THR A 90 18.12 0.17 -5.28
C THR A 90 17.49 1.15 -4.31
N LEU A 91 16.18 1.35 -4.42
CA LEU A 91 15.46 2.19 -3.47
C LEU A 91 15.38 1.51 -2.11
N TYR A 92 14.90 0.26 -2.07
CA TYR A 92 14.85 -0.56 -0.86
C TYR A 92 15.48 -1.92 -1.14
N GLU A 93 16.49 -2.27 -0.34
CA GLU A 93 16.98 -3.65 -0.25
C GLU A 93 16.11 -4.34 0.80
N ASP A 94 15.32 -5.35 0.39
CA ASP A 94 14.71 -6.22 1.37
C ASP A 94 15.84 -6.90 2.14
N PRO A 95 15.98 -6.68 3.46
CA PRO A 95 16.99 -7.40 4.21
C PRO A 95 16.66 -8.87 4.02
N ASP A 96 17.56 -9.62 3.37
CA ASP A 96 17.53 -11.09 3.24
C ASP A 96 16.82 -11.63 4.49
N ASP A 97 15.57 -12.07 4.34
CA ASP A 97 14.67 -12.34 5.45
C ASP A 97 15.06 -13.63 6.22
N GLY A 98 16.32 -14.06 6.07
CA GLY A 98 16.94 -15.18 6.75
C GLY A 98 16.25 -16.51 6.51
N TRP A 99 15.21 -16.55 5.68
CA TRP A 99 14.46 -17.76 5.39
C TRP A 99 14.90 -18.32 4.05
N THR A 100 16.16 -18.79 4.04
CA THR A 100 16.56 -19.82 3.10
C THR A 100 15.60 -20.99 3.30
N ASP A 101 14.76 -21.22 2.30
CA ASP A 101 13.81 -22.30 2.12
C ASP A 101 14.55 -23.64 1.96
N ASN A 102 15.14 -24.14 3.05
CA ASN A 102 15.64 -25.52 3.12
C ASN A 102 14.49 -26.48 3.50
N TYR A 103 13.49 -26.63 2.63
CA TYR A 103 12.53 -27.75 2.66
C TYR A 103 12.49 -28.49 1.33
#